data_AF-A0A401PUG8-F1
#
_entry.id   AF-A0A401PUG8-F1
#
_cell.length_a   1.000
_cell.length_b   1.000
_cell.length_c   1.000
_cell.angle_alpha   90.00
_cell.angle_beta   90.00
_cell.angle_gamma   90.00
#
_symmetry.space_group_name_H-M   'P 1'
#
loop_
_entity.id
_entity.type
_entity.pdbx_description
1 polymer ?
#
loop_
_entity_poly.entity_id
_entity_poly.type
_entity_poly.pdbx_seq_one_letter_code
_entity_poly.pdbx_strand_id
1 'polypeptide(L)'
;MPGTRSLFFPGHIVLNETDRQGSGASGSESRRSQKKPPLVGGGRGLKFPWLECCSKIHLDCREEPENRMSHKASVWCFYPGWSFWNVLWHFAVFSSCLNSTAVLGCSECTETLTSHSGQFTSPCFPKEYISDLNCHWTIRAPPGFIIQLTFHEFELEEAQRCLYDVVAISTGAELIEFCGVTAKGLTLNSTGSEMIVTFKTDFSIQKKGFKASYTQVAASLRNQKVALPQASQRQALSVSPSVSIPELGQFTVCIEVRSTTLKNRWTLFSYTDSSDKTLIDFRKGNDDIQLSISDVVCDVGEFWDEHFSEEVVTDSWRRLCVSWNGSSGNVITQTQDKYQLHACSESQGKVVAGSGTFTLAPKVTPASHTYTGELYNFRLWNFSMSGQTLLDLTCDEVGNIVDWENSFWDIPVDVLEPDSSLSC
;
A
#
# COMPACT_ATOMS: atom_id res chain seq x y z
N MET A 1 51.91 5.08 -40.89
CA MET A 1 51.42 6.40 -41.36
C MET A 1 49.93 6.51 -41.00
N PRO A 2 49.40 7.70 -40.65
CA PRO A 2 48.06 7.85 -40.07
C PRO A 2 46.99 8.40 -41.03
N GLY A 3 45.72 8.23 -40.65
CA GLY A 3 44.57 8.97 -41.21
C GLY A 3 44.05 10.06 -40.27
N THR A 4 44.75 11.19 -40.18
CA THR A 4 44.24 12.48 -39.63
C THR A 4 43.13 13.04 -40.54
N ARG A 5 42.20 13.96 -40.17
CA ARG A 5 42.04 15.04 -39.16
C ARG A 5 40.52 15.39 -39.13
N SER A 6 39.85 16.10 -38.21
CA SER A 6 40.12 16.86 -36.96
C SER A 6 38.98 16.52 -35.94
N LEU A 7 38.70 17.10 -34.75
CA LEU A 7 38.95 18.36 -34.02
C LEU A 7 38.25 19.66 -34.51
N PHE A 8 37.15 20.07 -33.86
CA PHE A 8 36.82 21.49 -33.59
C PHE A 8 35.72 21.69 -32.50
N PHE A 9 36.15 22.25 -31.37
CA PHE A 9 35.45 23.04 -30.34
C PHE A 9 36.51 24.09 -29.87
N PRO A 10 36.20 25.29 -29.34
CA PRO A 10 35.17 25.55 -28.33
C PRO A 10 34.39 26.88 -28.52
N GLY A 11 33.63 27.30 -27.49
CA GLY A 11 32.94 28.60 -27.46
C GLY A 11 32.50 29.03 -26.05
N HIS A 12 33.43 29.46 -25.20
CA HIS A 12 33.12 30.15 -23.93
C HIS A 12 32.92 31.66 -24.19
N ILE A 13 31.87 32.24 -23.60
CA ILE A 13 31.71 33.68 -23.35
C ILE A 13 31.17 33.77 -21.91
N VAL A 14 32.02 33.98 -20.90
CA VAL A 14 32.57 35.28 -20.46
C VAL A 14 31.48 36.17 -19.87
N LEU A 15 31.39 36.16 -18.54
CA LEU A 15 30.75 37.22 -17.74
C LEU A 15 31.58 38.50 -17.87
N ASN A 16 30.94 39.67 -17.71
CA ASN A 16 31.65 40.92 -17.51
C ASN A 16 30.86 41.84 -16.57
N GLU A 17 31.51 42.32 -15.51
CA GLU A 17 30.94 43.28 -14.55
C GLU A 17 31.25 44.72 -14.97
N THR A 18 30.31 45.64 -14.76
CA THR A 18 30.62 47.06 -14.53
C THR A 18 29.64 47.69 -13.54
N ASP A 19 29.91 47.47 -12.25
CA ASP A 19 30.07 48.52 -11.24
C ASP A 19 29.40 49.89 -11.52
N ARG A 20 28.35 50.27 -10.74
CA ARG A 20 28.50 51.34 -9.72
C ARG A 20 27.29 51.62 -8.81
N GLN A 21 27.69 52.00 -7.60
CA GLN A 21 26.99 52.60 -6.45
C GLN A 21 25.85 53.60 -6.77
N GLY A 22 24.82 53.64 -5.90
CA GLY A 22 23.81 54.71 -5.90
C GLY A 22 22.74 54.60 -4.81
N SER A 23 23.03 55.09 -3.59
CA SER A 23 22.06 55.16 -2.48
C SER A 23 21.10 56.35 -2.62
N GLY A 24 19.81 56.18 -2.33
CA GLY A 24 18.89 57.31 -2.18
C GLY A 24 17.48 56.93 -1.75
N ALA A 25 17.03 57.43 -0.60
CA ALA A 25 15.65 57.33 -0.14
C ALA A 25 15.03 58.73 -0.03
N SER A 26 13.89 58.94 -0.70
CA SER A 26 12.88 59.96 -0.39
C SER A 26 11.66 59.75 -1.29
N GLY A 27 10.47 60.12 -0.82
CA GLY A 27 9.23 60.03 -1.59
C GLY A 27 8.72 61.40 -2.01
N SER A 28 7.80 61.43 -2.99
CA SER A 28 6.85 62.52 -3.18
C SER A 28 5.62 62.05 -3.97
N GLU A 29 4.46 62.65 -3.68
CA GLU A 29 3.21 62.41 -4.40
C GLU A 29 3.15 63.23 -5.71
N SER A 30 2.41 62.76 -6.73
CA SER A 30 1.32 63.56 -7.32
C SER A 30 0.49 62.89 -8.42
N ARG A 31 -0.81 63.20 -8.39
CA ARG A 31 -1.73 63.37 -9.55
C ARG A 31 -1.95 62.20 -10.53
N ARG A 32 -2.96 61.39 -10.17
CA ARG A 32 -4.30 61.43 -10.78
C ARG A 32 -4.38 61.58 -12.32
N SER A 33 -4.85 60.55 -13.00
CA SER A 33 -5.58 60.66 -14.26
C SER A 33 -6.82 59.76 -14.25
N GLN A 34 -8.00 60.36 -14.14
CA GLN A 34 -9.27 59.64 -14.25
C GLN A 34 -9.66 59.48 -15.72
N LYS A 35 -9.92 58.25 -16.17
CA LYS A 35 -10.61 57.98 -17.44
C LYS A 35 -11.91 57.23 -17.17
N LYS A 36 -13.05 57.86 -17.48
CA LYS A 36 -14.32 57.16 -17.61
C LYS A 36 -14.37 56.45 -18.99
N PRO A 37 -14.80 55.18 -19.08
CA PRO A 37 -15.38 54.65 -20.32
C PRO A 37 -16.82 55.18 -20.51
N PRO A 38 -17.37 55.14 -21.73
CA PRO A 38 -18.70 55.66 -22.03
C PRO A 38 -19.84 54.70 -21.67
N LEU A 39 -21.05 55.25 -21.50
CA LEU A 39 -22.31 54.51 -21.53
C LEU A 39 -22.82 54.43 -22.98
N VAL A 40 -23.37 53.26 -23.37
CA VAL A 40 -24.68 53.07 -24.06
C VAL A 40 -24.71 51.72 -24.81
N GLY A 41 -25.80 50.97 -24.61
CA GLY A 41 -26.42 50.16 -25.68
C GLY A 41 -26.21 48.64 -25.67
N GLY A 42 -27.32 47.90 -25.78
CA GLY A 42 -27.32 46.57 -26.40
C GLY A 42 -27.21 45.33 -25.50
N GLY A 43 -28.04 45.22 -24.46
CA GLY A 43 -28.12 43.98 -23.68
C GLY A 43 -28.59 42.78 -24.50
N ARG A 44 -27.76 41.72 -24.55
CA ARG A 44 -28.18 40.35 -24.90
C ARG A 44 -27.81 39.44 -23.74
N GLY A 45 -28.81 38.91 -23.04
CA GLY A 45 -28.60 38.11 -21.82
C GLY A 45 -28.00 36.74 -22.13
N LEU A 46 -26.90 36.41 -21.46
CA LEU A 46 -26.43 35.03 -21.32
C LEU A 46 -27.39 34.28 -20.39
N LYS A 47 -27.87 33.11 -20.83
CA LYS A 47 -28.77 32.26 -20.02
C LYS A 47 -27.97 31.47 -18.99
N PHE A 48 -28.16 31.77 -17.71
CA PHE A 48 -27.74 30.92 -16.59
C PHE A 48 -28.93 30.03 -16.15
N PRO A 49 -28.82 28.69 -16.21
CA PRO A 49 -29.96 27.78 -16.02
C PRO A 49 -30.27 27.46 -14.53
N TRP A 50 -30.29 28.48 -13.66
CA TRP A 50 -30.57 28.31 -12.22
C TRP A 50 -31.54 29.34 -11.61
N LEU A 51 -32.20 30.17 -12.43
CA LEU A 51 -33.10 31.26 -11.97
C LEU A 51 -34.57 31.12 -12.39
N GLU A 52 -35.01 29.93 -12.80
CA GLU A 52 -36.35 29.71 -13.38
C GLU A 52 -37.43 29.22 -12.38
N CYS A 53 -37.26 29.49 -11.07
CA CYS A 53 -38.21 29.06 -10.03
C CYS A 53 -38.98 30.21 -9.32
N CYS A 54 -38.55 31.47 -9.45
CA CYS A 54 -39.12 32.61 -8.70
C CYS A 54 -39.45 33.85 -9.55
N SER A 55 -40.01 33.69 -10.76
CA SER A 55 -40.35 34.83 -11.63
C SER A 55 -41.73 34.70 -12.31
N LYS A 56 -42.82 34.87 -11.54
CA LYS A 56 -44.17 35.17 -12.07
C LYS A 56 -45.21 35.65 -11.04
N ILE A 57 -44.85 36.61 -10.18
CA ILE A 57 -45.84 37.42 -9.43
C ILE A 57 -45.59 38.89 -9.77
N HIS A 58 -46.53 39.50 -10.50
CA HIS A 58 -46.50 40.91 -10.86
C HIS A 58 -47.32 41.68 -9.82
N LEU A 59 -46.67 42.50 -9.00
CA LEU A 59 -47.34 43.45 -8.10
C LEU A 59 -46.69 44.82 -8.27
N ASP A 60 -47.54 45.83 -8.52
CA ASP A 60 -47.15 47.20 -8.78
C ASP A 60 -47.18 48.00 -7.46
N CYS A 61 -46.08 48.66 -7.12
CA CYS A 61 -45.90 49.37 -5.86
C CYS A 61 -45.37 50.78 -6.13
N ARG A 62 -46.16 51.79 -5.76
CA ARG A 62 -45.88 53.21 -5.98
C ARG A 62 -45.31 53.84 -4.70
N GLU A 63 -44.20 54.58 -4.83
CA GLU A 63 -43.62 55.41 -3.76
C GLU A 63 -44.60 56.57 -3.41
N GLU A 64 -44.62 57.17 -2.22
CA GLU A 64 -43.59 57.79 -1.36
C GLU A 64 -44.16 58.01 0.09
N PRO A 65 -43.44 58.57 1.10
CA PRO A 65 -42.02 58.47 1.49
C PRO A 65 -41.85 58.28 3.04
N GLU A 66 -40.66 58.63 3.58
CA GLU A 66 -40.26 58.83 5.00
C GLU A 66 -39.76 57.64 5.87
N ASN A 67 -38.42 57.53 5.92
CA ASN A 67 -37.59 57.40 7.14
C ASN A 67 -38.08 56.57 8.35
N ARG A 68 -37.58 55.31 8.47
CA ARG A 68 -36.60 54.89 9.53
C ARG A 68 -36.26 53.39 9.43
N MET A 69 -34.99 53.04 9.67
CA MET A 69 -34.58 51.66 9.95
C MET A 69 -35.04 51.24 11.35
N SER A 70 -35.61 50.03 11.48
CA SER A 70 -35.81 49.36 12.78
C SER A 70 -35.96 47.85 12.58
N HIS A 71 -35.22 47.03 13.32
CA HIS A 71 -35.41 45.58 13.33
C HIS A 71 -36.70 45.22 14.07
N LYS A 72 -37.73 44.76 13.34
CA LYS A 72 -38.83 43.97 13.90
C LYS A 72 -39.23 42.87 12.93
N ALA A 73 -39.57 41.69 13.46
CA ALA A 73 -40.12 40.60 12.68
C ALA A 73 -41.48 41.00 12.08
N SER A 74 -41.72 40.61 10.83
CA SER A 74 -42.97 40.86 10.11
C SER A 74 -44.10 39.97 10.66
N VAL A 75 -44.82 40.48 11.66
CA VAL A 75 -46.08 39.91 12.14
C VAL A 75 -47.08 39.90 10.98
N TRP A 76 -47.63 38.72 10.67
CA TRP A 76 -48.62 38.56 9.61
C TRP A 76 -49.98 39.12 10.04
N CYS A 77 -50.51 40.08 9.27
CA CYS A 77 -51.85 40.63 9.48
C CYS A 77 -52.93 39.64 9.01
N PHE A 78 -53.48 38.85 9.92
CA PHE A 78 -54.69 38.07 9.67
C PHE A 78 -55.91 39.00 9.52
N TYR A 79 -56.46 39.10 8.31
CA TYR A 79 -57.75 39.73 8.09
C TYR A 79 -58.90 38.73 8.36
N PRO A 80 -59.91 39.08 9.16
CA PRO A 80 -61.06 38.21 9.42
C PRO A 80 -61.97 38.16 8.19
N GLY A 81 -61.97 37.04 7.47
CA GLY A 81 -62.85 36.84 6.30
C GLY A 81 -62.39 35.82 5.26
N TRP A 82 -61.19 35.26 5.37
CA TRP A 82 -60.73 34.21 4.44
C TRP A 82 -61.43 32.88 4.71
N SER A 83 -61.89 32.22 3.65
CA SER A 83 -62.48 30.88 3.73
C SER A 83 -61.39 29.83 4.00
N PHE A 84 -61.79 28.74 4.67
CA PHE A 84 -60.93 27.59 5.01
C PHE A 84 -60.15 27.04 3.79
N TRP A 85 -60.76 27.09 2.61
CA TRP A 85 -60.18 26.62 1.35
C TRP A 85 -59.00 27.47 0.85
N ASN A 86 -58.99 28.80 1.07
CA ASN A 86 -57.84 29.63 0.71
C ASN A 86 -56.63 29.35 1.60
N VAL A 87 -56.85 29.12 2.90
CA VAL A 87 -55.77 28.76 3.85
C VAL A 87 -55.14 27.42 3.44
N LEU A 88 -55.97 26.42 3.09
CA LEU A 88 -55.50 25.14 2.57
C LEU A 88 -54.71 25.27 1.26
N TRP A 89 -55.11 26.17 0.34
CA TRP A 89 -54.40 26.38 -0.92
C TRP A 89 -52.99 26.95 -0.69
N HIS A 90 -52.83 27.92 0.20
CA HIS A 90 -51.51 28.44 0.56
C HIS A 90 -50.64 27.41 1.30
N PHE A 91 -51.21 26.58 2.19
CA PHE A 91 -50.48 25.45 2.79
C PHE A 91 -50.05 24.40 1.76
N ALA A 92 -50.89 24.10 0.77
CA ALA A 92 -50.55 23.16 -0.31
C ALA A 92 -49.38 23.65 -1.16
N VAL A 93 -49.37 24.94 -1.53
CA VAL A 93 -48.25 25.56 -2.29
C VAL A 93 -46.96 25.57 -1.46
N PHE A 94 -47.04 25.83 -0.15
CA PHE A 94 -45.86 25.76 0.73
C PHE A 94 -45.32 24.33 0.85
N SER A 95 -46.22 23.34 0.92
CA SER A 95 -45.87 21.91 0.94
C SER A 95 -45.18 21.45 -0.34
N SER A 96 -45.60 21.94 -1.52
CA SER A 96 -44.97 21.58 -2.80
C SER A 96 -43.52 22.06 -2.97
N CYS A 97 -43.05 23.03 -2.18
CA CYS A 97 -41.65 23.46 -2.17
C CYS A 97 -40.80 22.77 -1.09
N LEU A 98 -41.40 21.97 -0.19
CA LEU A 98 -40.73 21.31 0.94
C LEU A 98 -40.61 19.78 0.77
N ASN A 99 -40.47 19.30 -0.47
CA ASN A 99 -40.08 17.92 -0.73
C ASN A 99 -38.55 17.71 -0.56
N SER A 100 -38.01 18.13 0.59
CA SER A 100 -36.56 18.14 0.90
C SER A 100 -35.93 16.75 1.07
N THR A 101 -36.74 15.69 1.02
CA THR A 101 -36.33 14.28 1.15
C THR A 101 -35.31 13.83 0.10
N ALA A 102 -35.26 14.49 -1.05
CA ALA A 102 -34.32 14.16 -2.14
C ALA A 102 -32.94 14.85 -2.04
N VAL A 103 -32.75 15.82 -1.12
CA VAL A 103 -31.49 16.59 -0.99
C VAL A 103 -30.63 16.10 0.18
N LEU A 104 -31.25 15.57 1.23
CA LEU A 104 -30.59 15.15 2.47
C LEU A 104 -29.50 14.06 2.28
N GLY A 105 -29.55 13.30 1.18
CA GLY A 105 -28.56 12.25 0.87
C GLY A 105 -27.30 12.69 0.11
N CYS A 106 -27.12 14.00 -0.17
CA CYS A 106 -25.96 14.49 -0.94
C CYS A 106 -24.94 15.32 -0.13
N SER A 107 -25.09 15.37 1.20
CA SER A 107 -24.12 16.01 2.12
C SER A 107 -23.51 15.05 3.16
N GLU A 108 -24.06 13.85 3.32
CA GLU A 108 -23.48 12.82 4.20
C GLU A 108 -22.56 11.89 3.40
N CYS A 109 -21.27 11.94 3.72
CA CYS A 109 -20.21 11.24 2.99
C CYS A 109 -18.97 10.96 3.87
N THR A 110 -19.19 10.78 5.17
CA THR A 110 -18.16 10.34 6.11
C THR A 110 -18.53 8.95 6.62
N GLU A 111 -17.73 7.95 6.29
CA GLU A 111 -18.05 6.53 6.52
C GLU A 111 -16.80 5.75 6.94
N THR A 112 -16.97 4.71 7.78
CA THR A 112 -15.91 3.75 8.10
C THR A 112 -16.25 2.40 7.48
N LEU A 113 -15.43 1.97 6.52
CA LEU A 113 -15.69 0.85 5.62
C LEU A 113 -14.86 -0.38 6.07
N THR A 114 -15.52 -1.40 6.63
CA THR A 114 -14.86 -2.57 7.25
C THR A 114 -15.14 -3.91 6.56
N SER A 115 -16.04 -3.95 5.58
CA SER A 115 -16.37 -5.15 4.81
C SER A 115 -15.16 -5.65 4.01
N HIS A 116 -15.11 -6.95 3.73
CA HIS A 116 -14.03 -7.53 2.92
C HIS A 116 -13.88 -6.85 1.54
N SER A 117 -14.99 -6.44 0.92
CA SER A 117 -15.00 -5.55 -0.23
C SER A 117 -16.25 -4.68 -0.24
N GLY A 118 -16.24 -3.61 -1.05
CA GLY A 118 -17.37 -2.71 -1.19
C GLY A 118 -17.20 -1.68 -2.31
N GLN A 119 -18.20 -0.82 -2.47
CA GLN A 119 -18.20 0.29 -3.42
C GLN A 119 -18.73 1.56 -2.75
N PHE A 120 -18.17 2.71 -3.10
CA PHE A 120 -18.62 4.02 -2.67
C PHE A 120 -18.48 5.03 -3.81
N THR A 121 -19.16 6.16 -3.70
CA THR A 121 -19.19 7.21 -4.72
C THR A 121 -19.05 8.58 -4.09
N SER A 122 -18.73 9.59 -4.88
CA SER A 122 -19.01 10.97 -4.51
C SER A 122 -20.51 11.16 -4.21
N PRO A 123 -20.90 12.17 -3.41
CA PRO A 123 -22.32 12.48 -3.18
C PRO A 123 -23.06 12.77 -4.49
N CYS A 124 -24.37 12.49 -4.53
CA CYS A 124 -25.25 12.69 -5.68
C CYS A 124 -24.91 11.91 -6.98
N PHE A 125 -23.81 11.14 -7.03
CA PHE A 125 -23.43 10.31 -8.19
C PHE A 125 -24.59 9.40 -8.67
N PRO A 126 -24.85 9.26 -9.99
CA PRO A 126 -24.06 9.73 -11.14
C PRO A 126 -24.43 11.14 -11.64
N LYS A 127 -25.14 11.95 -10.84
CA LYS A 127 -25.23 13.40 -11.08
C LYS A 127 -23.95 14.08 -10.60
N GLU A 128 -23.87 15.38 -10.86
CA GLU A 128 -22.80 16.21 -10.33
C GLU A 128 -22.85 16.28 -8.78
N TYR A 129 -21.69 16.40 -8.14
CA TYR A 129 -21.58 16.63 -6.70
C TYR A 129 -22.02 18.06 -6.33
N ILE A 130 -22.01 18.38 -5.02
CA ILE A 130 -22.30 19.74 -4.52
C ILE A 130 -21.01 20.48 -4.14
N SER A 131 -21.12 21.79 -3.96
CA SER A 131 -20.04 22.65 -3.49
C SER A 131 -19.68 22.40 -2.01
N ASP A 132 -18.53 22.91 -1.59
CA ASP A 132 -18.12 23.03 -0.19
C ASP A 132 -18.09 21.69 0.60
N LEU A 133 -17.86 20.56 -0.10
CA LEU A 133 -17.77 19.23 0.51
C LEU A 133 -16.45 19.03 1.25
N ASN A 134 -16.51 18.20 2.30
CA ASN A 134 -15.35 17.60 2.95
C ASN A 134 -15.73 16.20 3.45
N CYS A 135 -15.67 15.23 2.54
CA CYS A 135 -16.02 13.83 2.74
C CYS A 135 -14.80 12.99 3.16
N HIS A 136 -15.01 11.96 3.96
CA HIS A 136 -13.94 11.06 4.43
C HIS A 136 -14.40 9.59 4.50
N TRP A 137 -13.81 8.73 3.66
CA TRP A 137 -13.98 7.28 3.75
C TRP A 137 -12.74 6.66 4.38
N THR A 138 -12.89 6.17 5.62
CA THR A 138 -11.85 5.44 6.34
C THR A 138 -12.06 3.95 6.11
N ILE A 139 -11.31 3.38 5.18
CA ILE A 139 -11.35 1.95 4.86
C ILE A 139 -10.42 1.22 5.83
N ARG A 140 -10.89 0.11 6.42
CA ARG A 140 -10.15 -0.70 7.40
C ARG A 140 -10.18 -2.17 7.01
N ALA A 141 -9.04 -2.82 7.20
CA ALA A 141 -8.83 -4.24 7.04
C ALA A 141 -8.42 -4.88 8.38
N PRO A 142 -8.61 -6.20 8.57
CA PRO A 142 -8.00 -6.91 9.68
C PRO A 142 -6.45 -6.93 9.57
N PRO A 143 -5.72 -7.27 10.65
CA PRO A 143 -4.28 -7.54 10.57
C PRO A 143 -3.96 -8.56 9.47
N GLY A 144 -2.78 -8.43 8.85
CA GLY A 144 -2.38 -9.28 7.71
C GLY A 144 -3.00 -8.93 6.36
N PHE A 145 -3.88 -7.92 6.29
CA PHE A 145 -4.50 -7.45 5.05
C PHE A 145 -4.18 -5.98 4.76
N ILE A 146 -3.96 -5.67 3.50
CA ILE A 146 -3.91 -4.32 2.92
C ILE A 146 -5.22 -4.03 2.16
N ILE A 147 -5.39 -2.78 1.75
CA ILE A 147 -6.58 -2.30 1.03
C ILE A 147 -6.17 -1.97 -0.40
N GLN A 148 -6.82 -2.62 -1.36
CA GLN A 148 -6.76 -2.25 -2.78
C GLN A 148 -7.99 -1.42 -3.15
N LEU A 149 -7.77 -0.24 -3.70
CA LEU A 149 -8.79 0.73 -4.11
C LEU A 149 -8.70 0.96 -5.62
N THR A 150 -9.83 0.92 -6.34
CA THR A 150 -9.91 1.14 -7.80
C THR A 150 -10.99 2.15 -8.13
N PHE A 151 -10.66 3.15 -8.96
CA PHE A 151 -11.62 4.14 -9.47
C PHE A 151 -12.14 3.74 -10.85
N HIS A 152 -13.41 3.37 -10.93
CA HIS A 152 -14.09 2.98 -12.18
C HIS A 152 -14.53 4.19 -13.00
N GLU A 153 -15.01 5.21 -12.30
CA GLU A 153 -15.33 6.52 -12.86
C GLU A 153 -14.68 7.61 -12.00
N PHE A 154 -14.14 8.64 -12.63
CA PHE A 154 -13.53 9.79 -11.96
C PHE A 154 -13.54 10.99 -12.92
N GLU A 155 -14.20 12.08 -12.50
CA GLU A 155 -14.28 13.37 -13.18
C GLU A 155 -14.54 14.46 -12.13
N LEU A 156 -13.50 15.20 -11.76
CA LEU A 156 -13.48 16.37 -10.88
C LEU A 156 -13.17 17.64 -11.70
N GLU A 157 -13.27 18.84 -11.10
CA GLU A 157 -12.65 20.02 -11.73
C GLU A 157 -11.15 19.79 -11.95
N GLU A 158 -10.60 20.29 -13.05
CA GLU A 158 -9.18 20.22 -13.37
C GLU A 158 -8.48 21.52 -12.97
N ALA A 159 -7.58 21.43 -11.99
CA ALA A 159 -6.80 22.55 -11.48
C ALA A 159 -5.31 22.20 -11.40
N GLN A 160 -4.42 23.17 -11.64
CA GLN A 160 -2.98 22.98 -11.43
C GLN A 160 -2.72 22.64 -9.95
N ARG A 161 -2.19 21.43 -9.68
CA ARG A 161 -2.04 20.86 -8.31
C ARG A 161 -3.36 20.73 -7.54
N CYS A 162 -4.48 20.48 -8.22
CA CYS A 162 -5.77 20.18 -7.58
C CYS A 162 -6.22 21.21 -6.52
N LEU A 163 -5.99 22.50 -6.80
CA LEU A 163 -6.24 23.62 -5.88
C LEU A 163 -7.73 23.98 -5.66
N TYR A 164 -8.65 23.36 -6.40
CA TYR A 164 -10.09 23.55 -6.28
C TYR A 164 -10.71 22.26 -5.71
N ASP A 165 -11.22 21.38 -6.58
CA ASP A 165 -11.68 20.04 -6.19
C ASP A 165 -10.52 19.04 -6.13
N VAL A 166 -10.50 18.17 -5.10
CA VAL A 166 -9.46 17.16 -4.91
C VAL A 166 -9.96 15.89 -4.21
N VAL A 167 -9.55 14.73 -4.72
CA VAL A 167 -9.54 13.47 -3.95
C VAL A 167 -8.10 13.19 -3.49
N ALA A 168 -7.88 13.26 -2.17
CA ALA A 168 -6.61 13.00 -1.52
C ALA A 168 -6.66 11.64 -0.79
N ILE A 169 -5.67 10.79 -1.05
CA ILE A 169 -5.66 9.39 -0.62
C ILE A 169 -4.42 9.15 0.26
N SER A 170 -4.64 8.89 1.55
CA SER A 170 -3.59 8.43 2.46
C SER A 170 -3.46 6.92 2.37
N THR A 171 -2.30 6.45 1.89
CA THR A 171 -1.99 5.01 1.75
C THR A 171 -1.40 4.40 3.03
N GLY A 172 -1.08 5.22 4.02
CA GLY A 172 -0.30 4.87 5.21
C GLY A 172 1.16 5.30 5.14
N ALA A 173 1.75 5.33 3.93
CA ALA A 173 3.11 5.86 3.70
C ALA A 173 3.12 7.19 2.95
N GLU A 174 2.15 7.41 2.05
CA GLU A 174 2.09 8.58 1.17
C GLU A 174 0.69 9.21 1.15
N LEU A 175 0.63 10.49 0.75
CA LEU A 175 -0.61 11.21 0.43
C LEU A 175 -0.61 11.52 -1.07
N ILE A 176 -1.56 10.97 -1.82
CA ILE A 176 -1.64 11.11 -3.28
C ILE A 176 -2.91 11.86 -3.65
N GLU A 177 -2.79 12.93 -4.45
CA GLU A 177 -3.89 13.85 -4.77
C GLU A 177 -4.29 13.78 -6.26
N PHE A 178 -5.60 13.72 -6.52
CA PHE A 178 -6.19 13.56 -7.85
C PHE A 178 -7.33 14.55 -8.10
N CYS A 179 -7.43 15.03 -9.34
CA CYS A 179 -8.45 15.97 -9.83
C CYS A 179 -8.56 15.85 -11.36
N GLY A 180 -9.48 16.57 -12.00
CA GLY A 180 -9.78 16.35 -13.43
C GLY A 180 -10.22 14.89 -13.67
N VAL A 181 -9.57 14.21 -14.61
CA VAL A 181 -9.82 12.78 -14.92
C VAL A 181 -8.67 11.84 -14.50
N THR A 182 -7.68 12.32 -13.73
CA THR A 182 -6.38 11.63 -13.60
C THR A 182 -6.42 10.28 -12.87
N ALA A 183 -7.38 10.05 -11.96
CA ALA A 183 -7.51 8.77 -11.27
C ALA A 183 -8.35 7.72 -12.04
N LYS A 184 -8.95 8.05 -13.19
CA LYS A 184 -9.90 7.17 -13.88
C LYS A 184 -9.22 5.89 -14.39
N GLY A 185 -9.62 4.75 -13.83
CA GLY A 185 -9.03 3.44 -14.13
C GLY A 185 -7.77 3.11 -13.34
N LEU A 186 -7.36 3.95 -12.38
CA LEU A 186 -6.24 3.62 -11.49
C LEU A 186 -6.68 2.66 -10.38
N THR A 187 -5.74 1.78 -10.01
CA THR A 187 -5.78 0.94 -8.81
C THR A 187 -4.61 1.30 -7.91
N LEU A 188 -4.85 1.47 -6.62
CA LEU A 188 -3.89 1.85 -5.60
C LEU A 188 -3.97 0.88 -4.42
N ASN A 189 -2.83 0.57 -3.80
CA ASN A 189 -2.74 -0.27 -2.61
C ASN A 189 -2.33 0.60 -1.40
N SER A 190 -2.82 0.28 -0.19
CA SER A 190 -2.25 0.80 1.06
C SER A 190 -0.99 0.01 1.47
N THR A 191 -0.15 0.63 2.30
CA THR A 191 1.02 -0.03 2.92
C THR A 191 0.68 -0.71 4.26
N GLY A 192 -0.48 -0.40 4.84
CA GLY A 192 -1.01 -1.04 6.05
C GLY A 192 -2.52 -1.33 5.95
N SER A 193 -3.13 -1.71 7.07
CA SER A 193 -4.54 -2.13 7.14
C SER A 193 -5.57 -0.99 7.26
N GLU A 194 -5.15 0.26 7.06
CA GLU A 194 -6.05 1.43 6.97
C GLU A 194 -5.69 2.26 5.73
N MET A 195 -6.72 2.76 5.04
CA MET A 195 -6.59 3.72 3.93
C MET A 195 -7.66 4.80 4.11
N ILE A 196 -7.29 6.07 3.97
CA ILE A 196 -8.22 7.19 4.13
C ILE A 196 -8.35 7.93 2.80
N VAL A 197 -9.55 7.94 2.24
CA VAL A 197 -9.90 8.71 1.05
C VAL A 197 -10.66 9.96 1.49
N THR A 198 -10.11 11.14 1.19
CA THR A 198 -10.73 12.45 1.47
C THR A 198 -11.12 13.11 0.17
N PHE A 199 -12.38 13.56 0.03
CA PHE A 199 -12.85 14.34 -1.11
C PHE A 199 -13.27 15.73 -0.65
N LYS A 200 -12.72 16.77 -1.27
CA LYS A 200 -13.03 18.17 -0.99
C LYS A 200 -13.44 18.88 -2.27
N THR A 201 -14.36 19.84 -2.14
CA THR A 201 -14.80 20.68 -3.24
C THR A 201 -14.80 22.17 -2.91
N ASP A 202 -14.64 22.97 -3.96
CA ASP A 202 -14.70 24.42 -3.99
C ASP A 202 -16.18 24.91 -3.95
N PHE A 203 -16.40 26.24 -3.93
CA PHE A 203 -17.73 26.86 -3.97
C PHE A 203 -18.41 26.76 -5.36
N SER A 204 -17.74 26.20 -6.38
CA SER A 204 -18.12 26.30 -7.80
C SER A 204 -17.71 25.08 -8.66
N ILE A 205 -18.07 25.13 -9.96
CA ILE A 205 -17.62 24.25 -11.07
C ILE A 205 -17.63 22.74 -10.77
N GLN A 206 -18.76 22.24 -10.26
CA GLN A 206 -18.94 20.81 -10.00
C GLN A 206 -18.91 19.96 -11.28
N LYS A 207 -18.61 18.66 -11.11
CA LYS A 207 -18.52 17.61 -12.15
C LYS A 207 -19.20 16.33 -11.68
N LYS A 208 -19.19 15.29 -12.52
CA LYS A 208 -19.82 13.98 -12.22
C LYS A 208 -19.28 13.31 -10.95
N GLY A 209 -18.06 13.62 -10.53
CA GLY A 209 -17.42 13.01 -9.37
C GLY A 209 -16.87 11.63 -9.68
N PHE A 210 -17.01 10.69 -8.75
CA PHE A 210 -16.35 9.39 -8.88
C PHE A 210 -17.16 8.21 -8.36
N LYS A 211 -16.78 7.03 -8.86
CA LYS A 211 -17.20 5.73 -8.34
C LYS A 211 -15.98 4.86 -8.11
N ALA A 212 -15.79 4.43 -6.86
CA ALA A 212 -14.69 3.57 -6.45
C ALA A 212 -15.19 2.21 -5.93
N SER A 213 -14.33 1.20 -6.01
CA SER A 213 -14.45 -0.06 -5.26
C SER A 213 -13.21 -0.29 -4.43
N TYR A 214 -13.36 -0.90 -3.26
CA TYR A 214 -12.24 -1.38 -2.47
C TYR A 214 -12.38 -2.89 -2.20
N THR A 215 -11.25 -3.55 -2.01
CA THR A 215 -11.19 -4.92 -1.49
C THR A 215 -9.99 -5.07 -0.55
N GLN A 216 -10.16 -5.85 0.50
CA GLN A 216 -9.08 -6.27 1.39
C GLN A 216 -8.30 -7.39 0.68
N VAL A 217 -6.99 -7.23 0.55
CA VAL A 217 -6.08 -8.22 -0.05
C VAL A 217 -5.10 -8.65 1.03
N ALA A 218 -4.75 -9.94 1.10
CA ALA A 218 -3.72 -10.38 2.02
C ALA A 218 -2.40 -9.65 1.70
N ALA A 219 -1.67 -9.22 2.73
CA ALA A 219 -0.33 -8.68 2.55
C ALA A 219 0.58 -9.77 1.94
N SER A 220 1.43 -9.38 0.98
CA SER A 220 2.39 -10.31 0.37
C SER A 220 3.37 -10.80 1.41
N LEU A 221 3.53 -12.13 1.52
CA LEU A 221 4.53 -12.76 2.38
C LEU A 221 5.97 -12.32 2.01
N ARG A 222 6.22 -11.93 0.76
CA ARG A 222 7.49 -11.31 0.34
C ARG A 222 7.77 -9.94 0.97
N ASN A 223 6.76 -9.27 1.53
CA ASN A 223 6.91 -7.99 2.24
C ASN A 223 6.87 -8.19 3.77
N GLN A 224 6.96 -9.43 4.26
CA GLN A 224 6.80 -9.79 5.66
C GLN A 224 7.85 -10.82 6.13
N LYS A 225 8.40 -10.59 7.31
CA LYS A 225 9.15 -11.59 8.07
C LYS A 225 8.21 -12.36 9.00
N VAL A 226 8.63 -13.57 9.40
CA VAL A 226 8.04 -14.28 10.53
C VAL A 226 8.87 -13.97 11.79
N ALA A 227 8.29 -13.27 12.75
CA ALA A 227 8.90 -12.92 14.03
C ALA A 227 8.67 -14.03 15.07
N LEU A 228 9.73 -14.52 15.72
CA LEU A 228 9.71 -15.75 16.50
C LEU A 228 10.29 -15.58 17.92
N PRO A 229 9.60 -14.83 18.81
CA PRO A 229 10.14 -14.41 20.11
C PRO A 229 10.28 -15.55 21.13
N GLN A 230 9.34 -16.49 21.23
CA GLN A 230 9.40 -17.60 22.20
C GLN A 230 9.03 -18.95 21.59
N ALA A 231 9.73 -20.01 21.99
CA ALA A 231 9.52 -21.37 21.50
C ALA A 231 8.29 -22.09 22.10
N SER A 232 7.71 -21.55 23.18
CA SER A 232 6.62 -22.13 23.95
C SER A 232 5.22 -21.81 23.41
N GLN A 233 5.07 -20.76 22.59
CA GLN A 233 3.77 -20.17 22.24
C GLN A 233 3.21 -20.58 20.86
N ARG A 234 3.93 -21.38 20.08
CA ARG A 234 3.71 -21.44 18.61
C ARG A 234 2.88 -22.62 18.12
N GLN A 235 2.07 -22.33 17.10
CA GLN A 235 1.67 -23.30 16.07
C GLN A 235 2.86 -23.60 15.14
N ALA A 236 2.79 -24.68 14.36
CA ALA A 236 3.86 -25.01 13.41
C ALA A 236 3.85 -24.04 12.21
N LEU A 237 5.02 -23.59 11.78
CA LEU A 237 5.18 -22.83 10.54
C LEU A 237 5.33 -23.80 9.37
N SER A 238 4.23 -24.47 9.02
CA SER A 238 4.22 -25.51 7.99
C SER A 238 3.96 -24.93 6.59
N VAL A 239 4.63 -25.53 5.61
CA VAL A 239 4.18 -25.50 4.21
C VAL A 239 2.76 -26.06 4.17
N SER A 240 1.87 -25.42 3.41
CA SER A 240 0.45 -25.74 3.36
C SER A 240 0.23 -27.18 2.86
N PRO A 241 -0.69 -27.97 3.45
CA PRO A 241 -1.04 -29.32 2.98
C PRO A 241 -1.58 -29.38 1.54
N SER A 242 -1.82 -28.22 0.91
CA SER A 242 -2.14 -28.09 -0.51
C SER A 242 -0.93 -28.25 -1.44
N VAL A 243 0.29 -28.07 -0.93
CA VAL A 243 1.55 -28.18 -1.68
C VAL A 243 2.07 -29.62 -1.63
N SER A 244 2.05 -30.30 -2.78
CA SER A 244 2.57 -31.66 -2.89
C SER A 244 4.09 -31.65 -3.11
N ILE A 245 4.86 -31.92 -2.05
CA ILE A 245 6.33 -32.03 -2.11
C ILE A 245 6.70 -33.39 -2.74
N PRO A 246 7.42 -33.43 -3.88
CA PRO A 246 7.78 -34.67 -4.56
C PRO A 246 8.90 -35.42 -3.83
N GLU A 247 9.21 -36.62 -4.32
CA GLU A 247 10.41 -37.36 -3.90
C GLU A 247 11.69 -36.62 -4.35
N LEU A 248 12.65 -36.46 -3.44
CA LEU A 248 13.85 -35.63 -3.63
C LEU A 248 15.13 -36.50 -3.59
N GLY A 249 15.71 -36.77 -4.76
CA GLY A 249 17.08 -37.31 -4.90
C GLY A 249 18.18 -36.23 -4.85
N GLN A 250 17.78 -34.96 -4.79
CA GLN A 250 18.60 -33.76 -4.64
C GLN A 250 17.68 -32.58 -4.30
N PHE A 251 18.20 -31.56 -3.62
CA PHE A 251 17.44 -30.33 -3.35
C PHE A 251 18.35 -29.11 -3.16
N THR A 252 17.75 -27.93 -3.21
CA THR A 252 18.31 -26.68 -2.68
C THR A 252 17.28 -26.01 -1.80
N VAL A 253 17.67 -25.65 -0.58
CA VAL A 253 16.90 -24.77 0.31
C VAL A 253 17.66 -23.45 0.44
N CYS A 254 16.95 -22.33 0.36
CA CYS A 254 17.44 -21.02 0.79
C CYS A 254 16.48 -20.43 1.82
N ILE A 255 17.00 -19.68 2.79
CA ILE A 255 16.23 -18.94 3.80
C ILE A 255 17.08 -17.76 4.31
N GLU A 256 16.44 -16.66 4.69
CA GLU A 256 17.08 -15.55 5.39
C GLU A 256 16.73 -15.59 6.88
N VAL A 257 17.75 -15.42 7.73
CA VAL A 257 17.65 -15.56 9.19
C VAL A 257 18.26 -14.36 9.90
N ARG A 258 17.70 -14.00 11.07
CA ARG A 258 18.22 -12.96 11.97
C ARG A 258 17.85 -13.30 13.41
N SER A 259 18.73 -13.11 14.38
CA SER A 259 18.39 -13.23 15.80
C SER A 259 19.30 -12.40 16.69
N THR A 260 18.67 -11.59 17.55
CA THR A 260 19.34 -10.90 18.66
C THR A 260 19.74 -11.83 19.81
N THR A 261 19.36 -13.12 19.75
CA THR A 261 19.69 -14.13 20.77
C THR A 261 20.46 -15.30 20.16
N LEU A 262 21.79 -15.28 20.33
CA LEU A 262 22.65 -16.42 19.99
C LEU A 262 22.34 -17.60 20.91
N LYS A 263 22.19 -18.79 20.32
CA LYS A 263 21.99 -20.06 21.00
C LYS A 263 22.99 -21.08 20.48
N ASN A 264 23.68 -21.76 21.40
CA ASN A 264 24.56 -22.87 21.06
C ASN A 264 23.83 -24.01 20.33
N ARG A 265 22.51 -24.17 20.53
CA ARG A 265 21.68 -25.20 19.89
C ARG A 265 20.41 -24.61 19.29
N TRP A 266 20.12 -24.98 18.03
CA TRP A 266 18.87 -24.65 17.35
C TRP A 266 18.56 -25.66 16.24
N THR A 267 17.28 -25.82 15.89
CA THR A 267 16.80 -26.48 14.67
C THR A 267 16.03 -25.44 13.87
N LEU A 268 16.49 -25.16 12.65
CA LEU A 268 16.00 -24.05 11.82
C LEU A 268 14.82 -24.47 10.94
N PHE A 269 14.91 -25.63 10.30
CA PHE A 269 13.83 -26.25 9.55
C PHE A 269 13.91 -27.77 9.65
N SER A 270 12.78 -28.43 9.40
CA SER A 270 12.69 -29.88 9.22
C SER A 270 11.66 -30.25 8.16
N TYR A 271 11.82 -31.42 7.56
CA TYR A 271 10.84 -32.09 6.72
C TYR A 271 10.54 -33.46 7.34
N THR A 272 9.27 -33.73 7.63
CA THR A 272 8.79 -34.97 8.27
C THR A 272 7.85 -35.72 7.33
N ASP A 273 7.90 -37.05 7.33
CA ASP A 273 6.90 -37.85 6.64
C ASP A 273 5.54 -37.88 7.37
N SER A 274 4.56 -38.59 6.79
CA SER A 274 3.21 -38.74 7.36
C SER A 274 3.13 -39.59 8.64
N SER A 275 4.27 -40.05 9.17
CA SER A 275 4.41 -40.73 10.46
C SER A 275 5.23 -39.90 11.47
N ASP A 276 5.35 -38.58 11.24
CA ASP A 276 6.17 -37.63 12.00
C ASP A 276 7.67 -37.97 12.05
N LYS A 277 8.16 -38.86 11.16
CA LYS A 277 9.60 -39.17 11.10
C LYS A 277 10.32 -38.07 10.32
N THR A 278 11.26 -37.40 10.96
CA THR A 278 12.20 -36.48 10.30
C THR A 278 12.98 -37.19 9.19
N LEU A 279 12.90 -36.65 7.97
CA LEU A 279 13.69 -37.07 6.81
C LEU A 279 14.67 -36.00 6.34
N ILE A 280 14.44 -34.71 6.67
CA ILE A 280 15.47 -33.66 6.59
C ILE A 280 15.39 -32.84 7.88
N ASP A 281 16.52 -32.49 8.47
CA ASP A 281 16.60 -31.34 9.39
C ASP A 281 17.91 -30.56 9.20
N PHE A 282 17.90 -29.28 9.55
CA PHE A 282 19.10 -28.45 9.62
C PHE A 282 19.20 -27.79 10.99
N ARG A 283 20.29 -28.08 11.71
CA ARG A 283 20.42 -27.83 13.16
C ARG A 283 21.85 -27.56 13.61
N LYS A 284 22.04 -26.79 14.68
CA LYS A 284 23.30 -26.70 15.45
C LYS A 284 23.24 -27.65 16.66
N GLY A 285 24.19 -28.56 16.74
CA GLY A 285 24.39 -29.51 17.84
C GLY A 285 25.04 -28.87 19.06
N ASN A 286 25.62 -29.66 19.97
CA ASN A 286 26.53 -29.09 20.98
C ASN A 286 27.82 -28.59 20.33
N ASP A 287 28.28 -29.36 19.35
CA ASP A 287 29.63 -29.30 18.81
C ASP A 287 29.60 -28.58 17.45
N ASP A 288 28.77 -29.05 16.50
CA ASP A 288 28.74 -28.49 15.14
C ASP A 288 27.36 -28.46 14.45
N ILE A 289 27.30 -27.86 13.25
CA ILE A 289 26.12 -27.70 12.39
C ILE A 289 25.92 -28.94 11.51
N GLN A 290 24.70 -29.46 11.51
CA GLN A 290 24.35 -30.74 10.89
C GLN A 290 23.14 -30.62 9.96
N LEU A 291 23.20 -31.36 8.86
CA LEU A 291 22.11 -31.61 7.92
C LEU A 291 21.76 -33.10 7.95
N SER A 292 20.58 -33.46 8.47
CA SER A 292 20.10 -34.85 8.36
C SER A 292 19.45 -35.09 7.01
N ILE A 293 19.67 -36.28 6.42
CA ILE A 293 19.09 -36.70 5.12
C ILE A 293 18.69 -38.17 5.19
N SER A 294 17.38 -38.44 5.17
CA SER A 294 16.69 -39.74 5.36
C SER A 294 16.96 -40.44 6.71
N ASP A 295 18.20 -40.85 6.91
CA ASP A 295 18.72 -41.65 8.02
C ASP A 295 20.23 -41.42 8.26
N VAL A 296 20.84 -40.53 7.46
CA VAL A 296 22.24 -40.08 7.55
C VAL A 296 22.28 -38.70 8.21
N VAL A 297 23.35 -38.42 8.95
CA VAL A 297 23.65 -37.07 9.46
C VAL A 297 24.94 -36.60 8.80
N CYS A 298 24.82 -35.59 7.94
CA CYS A 298 25.96 -34.90 7.36
C CYS A 298 26.43 -33.82 8.33
N ASP A 299 27.72 -33.83 8.68
CA ASP A 299 28.34 -32.62 9.20
C ASP A 299 28.53 -31.63 8.06
N VAL A 300 28.22 -30.36 8.32
CA VAL A 300 28.28 -29.25 7.36
C VAL A 300 28.75 -27.95 8.02
N GLY A 301 29.25 -28.07 9.26
CA GLY A 301 29.76 -26.97 10.06
C GLY A 301 31.26 -27.09 10.37
N GLU A 302 31.89 -28.23 10.09
CA GLU A 302 33.36 -28.33 10.07
C GLU A 302 33.93 -27.16 9.23
N PHE A 303 34.80 -26.36 9.84
CA PHE A 303 35.37 -25.12 9.29
C PHE A 303 34.40 -23.94 9.02
N TRP A 304 33.18 -23.92 9.57
CA TRP A 304 32.21 -22.83 9.36
C TRP A 304 32.77 -21.46 9.78
N ASP A 305 33.21 -21.34 11.03
CA ASP A 305 33.75 -20.10 11.58
C ASP A 305 35.04 -19.68 10.84
N GLU A 306 35.82 -20.62 10.31
CA GLU A 306 37.03 -20.35 9.53
C GLU A 306 36.70 -19.76 8.14
N HIS A 307 35.74 -20.34 7.42
CA HIS A 307 35.41 -19.94 6.05
C HIS A 307 34.51 -18.71 6.04
N PHE A 308 33.46 -18.69 6.86
CA PHE A 308 32.45 -17.63 6.85
C PHE A 308 32.80 -16.46 7.77
N SER A 309 33.66 -16.66 8.78
CA SER A 309 34.19 -15.62 9.69
C SER A 309 33.17 -15.01 10.67
N GLU A 310 31.92 -15.47 10.65
CA GLU A 310 30.81 -15.06 11.50
C GLU A 310 29.85 -16.25 11.72
N GLU A 311 29.05 -16.23 12.79
CA GLU A 311 28.00 -17.23 12.99
C GLU A 311 26.92 -17.16 11.89
N VAL A 312 26.28 -18.31 11.61
CA VAL A 312 25.09 -18.44 10.72
C VAL A 312 24.02 -17.39 11.01
N VAL A 313 23.85 -17.06 12.29
CA VAL A 313 22.78 -16.25 12.83
C VAL A 313 23.41 -15.04 13.52
N THR A 314 23.11 -13.83 13.03
CA THR A 314 23.54 -12.57 13.63
C THR A 314 22.33 -11.68 13.94
N ASP A 315 22.57 -10.52 14.55
CA ASP A 315 21.59 -9.44 14.73
C ASP A 315 21.17 -8.74 13.42
N SER A 316 21.71 -9.21 12.30
CA SER A 316 21.57 -8.70 10.93
C SER A 316 21.04 -9.82 10.03
N TRP A 317 20.42 -9.48 8.89
CA TRP A 317 19.92 -10.51 7.97
C TRP A 317 21.07 -11.27 7.32
N ARG A 318 21.01 -12.60 7.43
CA ARG A 318 21.94 -13.53 6.77
C ARG A 318 21.16 -14.49 5.88
N ARG A 319 21.41 -14.43 4.57
CA ARG A 319 20.99 -15.47 3.63
C ARG A 319 21.81 -16.72 3.89
N LEU A 320 21.11 -17.83 4.11
CA LEU A 320 21.66 -19.17 4.23
C LEU A 320 21.05 -20.02 3.10
N CYS A 321 21.88 -20.67 2.30
CA CYS A 321 21.42 -21.74 1.41
C CYS A 321 22.16 -23.06 1.68
N VAL A 322 21.45 -24.16 1.44
CA VAL A 322 21.92 -25.54 1.61
C VAL A 322 21.47 -26.35 0.39
N SER A 323 22.42 -26.82 -0.41
CA SER A 323 22.20 -27.59 -1.64
C SER A 323 22.78 -28.99 -1.48
N TRP A 324 22.00 -30.04 -1.68
CA TRP A 324 22.46 -31.44 -1.59
C TRP A 324 22.20 -32.20 -2.88
N ASN A 325 23.17 -33.04 -3.26
CA ASN A 325 23.13 -33.89 -4.43
C ASN A 325 23.30 -35.37 -4.05
N GLY A 326 22.21 -36.13 -4.04
CA GLY A 326 22.22 -37.56 -3.70
C GLY A 326 23.00 -38.44 -4.68
N SER A 327 23.32 -37.98 -5.90
CA SER A 327 24.14 -38.76 -6.84
C SER A 327 25.63 -38.80 -6.45
N SER A 328 26.12 -37.77 -5.73
CA SER A 328 27.49 -37.67 -5.24
C SER A 328 27.63 -37.75 -3.72
N GLY A 329 26.56 -37.49 -2.97
CA GLY A 329 26.60 -37.31 -1.52
C GLY A 329 27.13 -35.93 -1.09
N ASN A 330 27.36 -35.01 -2.02
CA ASN A 330 27.88 -33.69 -1.69
C ASN A 330 26.79 -32.76 -1.14
N VAL A 331 27.16 -31.94 -0.15
CA VAL A 331 26.38 -30.81 0.34
C VAL A 331 27.18 -29.53 0.10
N ILE A 332 26.52 -28.47 -0.38
CA ILE A 332 27.08 -27.12 -0.49
C ILE A 332 26.31 -26.23 0.47
N THR A 333 27.02 -25.54 1.37
CA THR A 333 26.45 -24.47 2.19
C THR A 333 26.88 -23.11 1.67
N GLN A 334 26.00 -22.12 1.71
CA GLN A 334 26.24 -20.75 1.23
C GLN A 334 25.76 -19.77 2.30
N THR A 335 26.59 -18.78 2.64
CA THR A 335 26.14 -17.59 3.37
C THR A 335 26.90 -16.35 2.91
N GLN A 336 26.23 -15.20 2.92
CA GLN A 336 26.73 -13.92 2.42
C GLN A 336 27.24 -14.02 0.97
N ASP A 337 28.53 -13.80 0.74
CA ASP A 337 29.24 -13.82 -0.55
C ASP A 337 30.09 -15.10 -0.77
N LYS A 338 29.98 -16.09 0.13
CA LYS A 338 30.82 -17.31 0.14
C LYS A 338 29.98 -18.58 0.07
N TYR A 339 30.59 -19.68 -0.38
CA TYR A 339 30.07 -21.04 -0.25
C TYR A 339 31.18 -22.01 0.18
N GLN A 340 30.79 -23.15 0.75
CA GLN A 340 31.68 -24.26 1.11
C GLN A 340 31.10 -25.60 0.61
N LEU A 341 31.98 -26.53 0.24
CA LEU A 341 31.62 -27.88 -0.22
C LEU A 341 31.98 -28.92 0.86
N HIS A 342 30.99 -29.70 1.27
CA HIS A 342 31.09 -30.77 2.27
C HIS A 342 30.81 -32.13 1.61
N ALA A 343 31.63 -33.14 1.92
CA ALA A 343 31.53 -34.47 1.33
C ALA A 343 30.83 -35.44 2.28
N CYS A 344 29.51 -35.60 2.13
CA CYS A 344 28.70 -36.52 2.94
C CYS A 344 28.46 -37.84 2.20
N SER A 345 29.52 -38.62 2.00
CA SER A 345 29.52 -39.86 1.21
C SER A 345 28.47 -40.89 1.63
N GLU A 346 28.08 -40.94 2.91
CA GLU A 346 27.02 -41.82 3.42
C GLU A 346 25.62 -41.46 2.87
N SER A 347 25.43 -40.20 2.45
CA SER A 347 24.19 -39.74 1.78
C SER A 347 24.13 -40.09 0.29
N GLN A 348 25.20 -40.66 -0.29
CA GLN A 348 25.21 -41.02 -1.70
C GLN A 348 24.23 -42.18 -1.98
N GLY A 349 23.41 -42.02 -3.01
CA GLY A 349 22.33 -42.95 -3.36
C GLY A 349 21.11 -42.88 -2.44
N LYS A 350 21.08 -42.01 -1.44
CA LYS A 350 19.87 -41.73 -0.65
C LYS A 350 18.87 -40.93 -1.48
N VAL A 351 17.60 -41.10 -1.14
CA VAL A 351 16.47 -40.36 -1.71
C VAL A 351 15.51 -40.05 -0.55
N VAL A 352 15.02 -38.81 -0.48
CA VAL A 352 14.04 -38.38 0.53
C VAL A 352 12.63 -38.57 -0.04
N ALA A 353 11.81 -39.36 0.67
CA ALA A 353 10.44 -39.67 0.25
C ALA A 353 9.56 -38.40 0.15
N GLY A 354 8.68 -38.34 -0.85
CA GLY A 354 7.73 -37.25 -1.03
C GLY A 354 6.53 -37.30 -0.07
N SER A 355 5.60 -36.36 -0.24
CA SER A 355 4.32 -36.25 0.50
C SER A 355 4.43 -36.07 2.02
N GLY A 356 5.57 -35.56 2.50
CA GLY A 356 5.76 -35.06 3.86
C GLY A 356 5.53 -33.55 3.97
N THR A 357 5.77 -33.00 5.17
CA THR A 357 5.53 -31.58 5.50
C THR A 357 6.84 -30.89 5.86
N PHE A 358 7.19 -29.80 5.16
CA PHE A 358 8.27 -28.88 5.59
C PHE A 358 7.75 -27.94 6.68
N THR A 359 8.53 -27.74 7.74
CA THR A 359 8.22 -26.87 8.89
C THR A 359 9.42 -26.01 9.27
N LEU A 360 9.20 -24.71 9.45
CA LEU A 360 10.20 -23.76 9.95
C LEU A 360 10.15 -23.64 11.47
N ALA A 361 11.31 -23.43 12.09
CA ALA A 361 11.53 -23.43 13.53
C ALA A 361 10.73 -24.54 14.26
N PRO A 362 10.90 -25.82 13.88
CA PRO A 362 10.06 -26.92 14.35
C PRO A 362 10.12 -27.11 15.86
N LYS A 363 9.02 -27.59 16.43
CA LYS A 363 8.86 -27.85 17.88
C LYS A 363 9.57 -29.13 18.28
N VAL A 364 10.88 -29.01 18.55
CA VAL A 364 11.73 -30.11 19.01
C VAL A 364 11.71 -30.25 20.53
N THR A 365 12.18 -31.40 21.04
CA THR A 365 12.31 -31.65 22.48
C THR A 365 13.79 -31.78 22.85
N PRO A 366 14.32 -31.02 23.83
CA PRO A 366 13.68 -29.91 24.55
C PRO A 366 13.43 -28.68 23.65
N ALA A 367 12.37 -27.93 23.95
CA ALA A 367 11.95 -26.74 23.18
C ALA A 367 12.97 -25.58 23.21
N SER A 368 13.99 -25.64 24.06
CA SER A 368 15.15 -24.74 23.99
C SER A 368 15.87 -24.84 22.64
N HIS A 369 15.89 -26.02 22.02
CA HIS A 369 16.51 -26.29 20.73
C HIS A 369 15.65 -25.82 19.53
N THR A 370 14.42 -25.33 19.73
CA THR A 370 13.67 -24.68 18.64
C THR A 370 14.26 -23.30 18.34
N TYR A 371 14.41 -22.95 17.05
CA TYR A 371 14.92 -21.65 16.63
C TYR A 371 14.06 -20.47 17.14
N THR A 372 14.72 -19.38 17.51
CA THR A 372 14.15 -18.13 18.03
C THR A 372 14.93 -16.97 17.42
N GLY A 373 14.21 -15.99 16.87
CA GLY A 373 14.77 -14.98 15.97
C GLY A 373 13.69 -14.50 15.00
N GLU A 374 14.05 -14.29 13.75
CA GLU A 374 13.20 -13.85 12.65
C GLU A 374 13.59 -14.62 11.38
N LEU A 375 12.60 -14.99 10.58
CA LEU A 375 12.77 -15.78 9.35
C LEU A 375 12.13 -15.08 8.15
N TYR A 376 12.76 -15.21 6.98
CA TYR A 376 12.30 -14.60 5.74
C TYR A 376 12.70 -15.42 4.50
N ASN A 377 11.97 -15.26 3.40
CA ASN A 377 12.32 -15.74 2.06
C ASN A 377 12.74 -17.23 1.95
N PHE A 378 12.04 -18.13 2.65
CA PHE A 378 12.29 -19.57 2.47
C PHE A 378 11.84 -20.02 1.08
N ARG A 379 12.74 -20.68 0.36
CA ARG A 379 12.53 -21.24 -0.97
C ARG A 379 13.13 -22.64 -1.09
N LEU A 380 12.42 -23.56 -1.73
CA LEU A 380 12.83 -24.95 -1.98
C LEU A 380 12.81 -25.27 -3.48
N TRP A 381 13.90 -25.87 -3.95
CA TRP A 381 14.03 -26.44 -5.30
C TRP A 381 14.34 -27.94 -5.25
N ASN A 382 13.84 -28.70 -6.22
CA ASN A 382 14.12 -30.15 -6.38
C ASN A 382 15.43 -30.47 -7.13
N PHE A 383 16.39 -29.56 -7.13
CA PHE A 383 17.70 -29.75 -7.75
C PHE A 383 18.82 -29.14 -6.91
N SER A 384 20.02 -29.70 -7.00
CA SER A 384 21.23 -29.15 -6.39
C SER A 384 21.77 -27.99 -7.23
N MET A 385 21.80 -26.78 -6.67
CA MET A 385 22.49 -25.63 -7.26
C MET A 385 23.99 -25.72 -6.99
N SER A 386 24.80 -25.20 -7.94
CA SER A 386 26.25 -25.06 -7.76
C SER A 386 26.58 -23.88 -6.83
N GLY A 387 27.78 -23.88 -6.23
CA GLY A 387 28.23 -22.78 -5.36
C GLY A 387 28.12 -21.41 -6.02
N GLN A 388 28.57 -21.27 -7.28
CA GLN A 388 28.44 -20.02 -8.05
C GLN A 388 26.96 -19.64 -8.28
N THR A 389 26.12 -20.61 -8.65
CA THR A 389 24.67 -20.39 -8.82
C THR A 389 24.01 -19.89 -7.53
N LEU A 390 24.45 -20.37 -6.36
CA LEU A 390 23.96 -19.90 -5.07
C LEU A 390 24.45 -18.51 -4.68
N LEU A 391 25.60 -18.05 -5.20
CA LEU A 391 26.04 -16.66 -5.04
C LEU A 391 25.19 -15.71 -5.89
N ASP A 392 25.05 -16.05 -7.17
CA ASP A 392 24.35 -15.25 -8.19
C ASP A 392 22.82 -15.23 -8.01
N LEU A 393 22.26 -16.12 -7.17
CA LEU A 393 20.83 -16.21 -6.87
C LEU A 393 20.30 -14.92 -6.23
N THR A 394 19.24 -14.34 -6.79
CA THR A 394 18.57 -13.14 -6.26
C THR A 394 17.47 -13.48 -5.24
N CYS A 395 16.82 -12.46 -4.66
CA CYS A 395 15.78 -12.64 -3.65
C CYS A 395 14.41 -13.03 -4.27
N ASP A 396 14.18 -12.61 -5.51
CA ASP A 396 12.93 -12.73 -6.27
C ASP A 396 12.80 -14.04 -7.06
N GLU A 397 13.92 -14.72 -7.37
CA GLU A 397 13.95 -16.05 -7.99
C GLU A 397 13.06 -17.06 -7.23
N VAL A 398 12.19 -17.74 -7.96
CA VAL A 398 11.05 -18.48 -7.40
C VAL A 398 11.41 -19.93 -7.05
N GLY A 399 11.09 -20.36 -5.83
CA GLY A 399 11.24 -21.74 -5.38
C GLY A 399 10.33 -22.70 -6.16
N ASN A 400 10.89 -23.69 -6.88
CA ASN A 400 10.09 -24.51 -7.80
C ASN A 400 9.24 -25.61 -7.13
N ILE A 401 9.41 -25.84 -5.82
CA ILE A 401 8.54 -26.70 -4.99
C ILE A 401 7.82 -25.89 -3.90
N VAL A 402 8.52 -24.97 -3.24
CA VAL A 402 7.97 -24.05 -2.23
C VAL A 402 8.58 -22.68 -2.44
N ASP A 403 7.76 -21.64 -2.56
CA ASP A 403 8.18 -20.24 -2.61
C ASP A 403 7.69 -19.44 -1.39
N TRP A 404 8.21 -18.23 -1.18
CA TRP A 404 7.80 -17.34 -0.09
C TRP A 404 6.54 -16.53 -0.42
N GLU A 405 5.50 -17.21 -0.90
CA GLU A 405 4.19 -16.64 -1.26
C GLU A 405 3.08 -17.27 -0.38
N ASN A 406 2.06 -16.48 -0.01
CA ASN A 406 0.94 -16.87 0.86
C ASN A 406 0.21 -18.16 0.43
N SER A 407 0.28 -18.52 -0.86
CA SER A 407 -0.28 -19.74 -1.45
C SER A 407 0.39 -21.03 -0.97
N PHE A 408 1.65 -20.97 -0.52
CA PHE A 408 2.44 -22.13 -0.10
C PHE A 408 2.47 -22.38 1.41
N TRP A 409 1.90 -21.49 2.24
CA TRP A 409 2.21 -21.44 3.68
C TRP A 409 1.00 -21.27 4.59
N ASP A 410 0.89 -22.15 5.60
CA ASP A 410 -0.09 -22.03 6.67
C ASP A 410 0.52 -21.25 7.87
N ILE A 411 0.98 -20.01 7.62
CA ILE A 411 1.62 -19.16 8.65
C ILE A 411 0.57 -18.32 9.41
N PRO A 412 0.54 -18.33 10.76
CA PRO A 412 -0.33 -17.48 11.55
C PRO A 412 -0.03 -15.98 11.40
N VAL A 413 -1.08 -15.16 11.34
CA VAL A 413 -0.95 -13.70 11.10
C VAL A 413 -0.32 -12.96 12.28
N ASP A 414 -0.43 -13.48 13.51
CA ASP A 414 0.13 -12.89 14.72
C ASP A 414 1.66 -13.00 14.84
N VAL A 415 2.31 -13.79 13.97
CA VAL A 415 3.78 -13.85 13.84
C VAL A 415 4.29 -13.15 12.56
N LEU A 416 3.42 -12.56 11.74
CA LEU A 416 3.83 -11.84 10.52
C LEU A 416 4.01 -10.34 10.77
N GLU A 417 5.23 -9.86 10.58
CA GLU A 417 5.59 -8.45 10.74
C GLU A 417 6.11 -7.86 9.41
N PRO A 418 5.72 -6.63 9.03
CA PRO A 418 6.40 -5.90 7.97
C PRO A 418 7.78 -5.43 8.45
N ASP A 419 8.77 -5.42 7.58
CA ASP A 419 10.12 -4.91 7.86
C ASP A 419 10.69 -4.26 6.60
N SER A 420 11.34 -3.09 6.72
CA SER A 420 11.91 -2.37 5.58
C SER A 420 13.40 -2.70 5.32
N SER A 421 13.93 -3.70 6.02
CA SER A 421 15.30 -4.22 5.87
C SER A 421 15.37 -5.58 5.18
N LEU A 422 14.25 -6.07 4.64
CA LEU A 422 14.15 -7.30 3.87
C LEU A 422 14.93 -7.19 2.55
N SER A 423 15.32 -8.34 1.97
CA SER A 423 16.09 -8.38 0.72
C SER A 423 15.25 -8.15 -0.54
N CYS A 424 13.93 -8.31 -0.46
CA CYS A 424 12.93 -7.83 -1.43
C CYS A 424 11.98 -6.82 -0.76
#